data_AF-A0A0K0X1E8-F1
#
_entry.id   AF-A0A0K0X1E8-F1
#
_cell.length_a   1.000
_cell.length_b   1.000
_cell.length_c   1.000
_cell.angle_alpha   90.00
_cell.angle_beta   90.00
_cell.angle_gamma   90.00
#
_symmetry.space_group_name_H-M   'P 1'
#
loop_
_entity.id
_entity.type
_entity.pdbx_description
1 polymer ?
#
loop_
_entity_poly.entity_id
_entity_poly.type
_entity_poly.pdbx_seq_one_letter_code
_entity_poly.pdbx_strand_id
1 'polypeptide(L)'
;MQVTSVGHAGFLIESRAGSILCDPWVNPAYFASWFPFPDNSQLDWDALGDVDYLYVSHLHKDHFDPEHLRRYVNKDAVVLLPDYPVPDLRRELEKLGFHNFFETTDSVKHTVSGPKGDLDVMIIALRAPADGPIGDSGLVVSDRVTTVFNMNDARPVDLDVLHTDFGRVDVHMLQYSGAIWYPMVYDMPARAKEAFGIQKRQRQMDRCRQYIAQVGATWVVPSAGPPCFLDPELRHLNDDHGDPANIFPDQVVFLEQLRIHGHDGGLLMIPGSTADFTGSTLNSLTHPVDDPESMFTTGKAAYIEDYAQRMAPVLAAEKARWAPSAGESLLEPLRGRFEPIMTQTDQICDGIGYPVELRLTSRDHNETVVLDFPKRVVREPIPDEKFRYGFEIPAELVRTVLRDDEPDWVNTIFLSTRFKAWRVGGYNEYLYTFFKCLTDERIAYADGWFAEAHDDSSSITLDGWEIQRRCPHLKADLSKFGVVEGNTLTCNLHGWQWNLDNGRCLTTKGHQLRCQKL
;
A
#
# COMPACT_ATOMS: atom_id res chain seq x y z
N MET A 1 -6.82 -27.24 -2.05
CA MET A 1 -6.12 -26.14 -1.36
C MET A 1 -7.11 -25.42 -0.46
N GLN A 2 -6.72 -25.11 0.77
CA GLN A 2 -7.52 -24.36 1.73
C GLN A 2 -6.91 -22.99 1.95
N VAL A 3 -7.75 -21.96 2.08
CA VAL A 3 -7.35 -20.58 2.38
C VAL A 3 -8.11 -20.14 3.61
N THR A 4 -7.39 -19.67 4.63
CA THR A 4 -7.96 -19.08 5.84
C THR A 4 -7.57 -17.61 5.92
N SER A 5 -8.54 -16.72 6.07
CA SER A 5 -8.26 -15.30 6.31
C SER A 5 -7.78 -15.11 7.74
N VAL A 6 -6.64 -14.45 7.93
CA VAL A 6 -6.17 -14.03 9.26
C VAL A 6 -6.38 -12.54 9.51
N GLY A 7 -7.04 -11.85 8.58
CA GLY A 7 -7.44 -10.43 8.68
C GLY A 7 -6.63 -9.50 7.78
N HIS A 8 -7.25 -8.41 7.34
CA HIS A 8 -6.66 -7.39 6.45
C HIS A 8 -6.06 -7.99 5.16
N ALA A 9 -4.73 -8.06 5.04
CA ALA A 9 -3.99 -8.65 3.92
C ALA A 9 -3.57 -10.11 4.18
N GLY A 10 -3.72 -10.58 5.41
CA GLY A 10 -3.14 -11.82 5.87
C GLY A 10 -3.99 -13.05 5.53
N PHE A 11 -3.31 -14.09 5.05
CA PHE A 11 -3.92 -15.39 4.75
C PHE A 11 -3.00 -16.54 5.16
N LEU A 12 -3.58 -17.62 5.65
CA LEU A 12 -2.93 -18.92 5.71
C LEU A 12 -3.39 -19.73 4.48
N ILE A 13 -2.44 -20.14 3.63
CA ILE A 13 -2.69 -20.99 2.45
C ILE A 13 -2.16 -22.39 2.74
N GLU A 14 -3.04 -23.38 2.71
CA GLU A 14 -2.72 -24.77 3.02
C GLU A 14 -2.97 -25.69 1.83
N SER A 15 -2.00 -26.56 1.58
CA SER A 15 -2.09 -27.60 0.56
C SER A 15 -1.53 -28.91 1.12
N ARG A 16 -1.57 -29.96 0.30
CA ARG A 16 -0.88 -31.22 0.64
C ARG A 16 0.64 -31.08 0.73
N ALA A 17 1.21 -30.08 0.05
CA ALA A 17 2.65 -29.86 -0.05
C ALA A 17 3.21 -28.90 1.00
N GLY A 18 2.36 -28.22 1.77
CA GLY A 18 2.75 -27.37 2.89
C GLY A 18 1.79 -26.21 3.16
N SER A 19 2.12 -25.43 4.18
CA SER A 19 1.40 -24.23 4.61
C SER A 19 2.23 -22.95 4.45
N ILE A 20 1.58 -21.88 4.00
CA ILE A 20 2.19 -20.56 3.80
C ILE A 20 1.38 -19.53 4.60
N LEU A 21 2.00 -18.89 5.60
CA LEU A 21 1.43 -17.71 6.24
C LEU A 21 1.84 -16.45 5.47
N CYS A 22 0.87 -15.65 5.05
CA CYS A 22 1.06 -14.39 4.33
C CYS A 22 0.71 -13.20 5.23
N ASP A 23 1.56 -12.17 5.26
CA ASP A 23 1.32 -10.84 5.86
C ASP A 23 0.57 -10.83 7.23
N PRO A 24 1.07 -11.53 8.27
CA PRO A 24 0.38 -11.62 9.56
C PRO A 24 0.51 -10.32 10.38
N TRP A 25 -0.57 -9.53 10.40
CA TRP A 25 -0.65 -8.24 11.13
C TRP A 25 -1.73 -8.23 12.21
N VAL A 26 -1.38 -7.81 13.44
CA VAL A 26 -2.31 -7.77 14.59
C VAL A 26 -2.22 -6.48 15.40
N ASN A 27 -1.00 -5.97 15.61
CA ASN A 27 -0.76 -4.82 16.49
C ASN A 27 -1.07 -3.49 15.80
N PRO A 28 -1.38 -2.40 16.52
CA PRO A 28 -1.71 -1.12 15.89
C PRO A 28 -0.55 -0.60 15.03
N ALA A 29 -0.86 -0.10 13.84
CA ALA A 29 0.11 0.47 12.91
C ALA A 29 0.01 2.01 12.84
N TYR A 30 1.08 2.63 12.34
CA TYR A 30 1.13 4.06 11.98
C TYR A 30 0.72 5.01 13.10
N PHE A 31 1.44 5.01 14.22
CA PHE A 31 1.07 5.79 15.41
C PHE A 31 -0.35 5.45 15.90
N ALA A 32 -0.62 4.14 16.02
CA ALA A 32 -1.91 3.59 16.45
C ALA A 32 -3.11 4.22 15.72
N SER A 33 -2.94 4.51 14.44
CA SER A 33 -4.03 5.01 13.60
C SER A 33 -4.81 3.85 13.00
N TRP A 34 -4.13 2.77 12.63
CA TRP A 34 -4.72 1.63 11.93
C TRP A 34 -4.73 0.42 12.84
N PHE A 35 -5.86 -0.27 12.83
CA PHE A 35 -6.08 -1.55 13.47
C PHE A 35 -6.62 -2.54 12.43
N PRO A 36 -6.32 -3.86 12.55
CA PRO A 36 -6.93 -4.86 11.70
C PRO A 36 -8.46 -4.77 11.73
N PHE A 37 -9.10 -4.88 10.56
CA PHE A 37 -10.55 -4.83 10.45
C PHE A 37 -11.08 -5.96 9.57
N PRO A 38 -11.96 -6.83 10.09
CA PRO A 38 -12.36 -6.98 11.49
C PRO A 38 -11.20 -7.34 12.44
N ASP A 39 -11.44 -7.26 13.75
CA ASP A 39 -10.49 -7.67 14.79
C ASP A 39 -10.09 -9.15 14.63
N ASN A 40 -8.78 -9.42 14.65
CA ASN A 40 -8.17 -10.73 14.52
C ASN A 40 -7.35 -11.15 15.76
N SER A 41 -7.42 -10.37 16.85
CA SER A 41 -6.64 -10.62 18.07
C SER A 41 -6.97 -11.93 18.78
N GLN A 42 -8.13 -12.52 18.50
CA GLN A 42 -8.62 -13.76 19.12
C GLN A 42 -8.30 -15.04 18.31
N LEU A 43 -7.62 -14.92 17.17
CA LEU A 43 -7.19 -16.09 16.42
C LEU A 43 -6.13 -16.89 17.20
N ASP A 44 -6.06 -18.19 16.95
CA ASP A 44 -5.04 -19.08 17.52
C ASP A 44 -3.71 -18.88 16.77
N TRP A 45 -2.99 -17.83 17.15
CA TRP A 45 -1.74 -17.45 16.51
C TRP A 45 -0.58 -18.41 16.75
N ASP A 46 -0.64 -19.21 17.83
CA ASP A 46 0.34 -20.28 18.04
C ASP A 46 0.18 -21.37 16.96
N ALA A 47 -1.07 -21.72 16.61
CA ALA A 47 -1.33 -22.65 15.50
C ALA A 47 -1.08 -22.02 14.12
N LEU A 48 -1.55 -20.79 13.90
CA LEU A 48 -1.39 -20.10 12.61
C LEU A 48 0.07 -19.79 12.28
N GLY A 49 0.92 -19.61 13.29
CA GLY A 49 2.34 -19.32 13.12
C GLY A 49 3.22 -20.55 12.90
N ASP A 50 2.72 -21.77 13.16
CA ASP A 50 3.45 -23.03 12.93
C ASP A 50 3.32 -23.48 11.46
N VAL A 51 4.04 -22.79 10.58
CA VAL A 51 3.97 -22.96 9.13
C VAL A 51 5.28 -23.44 8.51
N ASP A 52 5.18 -24.06 7.33
CA ASP A 52 6.35 -24.47 6.55
C ASP A 52 7.02 -23.27 5.86
N TYR A 53 6.22 -22.30 5.42
CA TYR A 53 6.68 -21.11 4.70
C TYR A 53 6.08 -19.83 5.26
N LEU A 54 6.86 -18.75 5.22
CA LEU A 54 6.42 -17.39 5.47
C LEU A 54 6.54 -16.57 4.20
N TYR A 55 5.50 -15.82 3.86
CA TYR A 55 5.56 -14.77 2.86
C TYR A 55 5.20 -13.44 3.52
N VAL A 56 6.09 -12.47 3.41
CA VAL A 56 5.78 -11.07 3.70
C VAL A 56 5.93 -10.32 2.39
N SER A 57 4.86 -9.71 1.92
CA SER A 57 4.86 -8.93 0.69
C SER A 57 5.86 -7.78 0.81
N HIS A 58 5.73 -6.92 1.81
CA HIS A 58 6.60 -5.76 1.97
C HIS A 58 6.61 -5.18 3.39
N LEU A 59 7.38 -4.11 3.60
CA LEU A 59 7.66 -3.53 4.91
C LEU A 59 6.61 -2.52 5.43
N HIS A 60 5.47 -2.33 4.75
CA HIS A 60 4.41 -1.53 5.35
C HIS A 60 3.94 -2.15 6.67
N LYS A 61 3.70 -1.33 7.70
CA LYS A 61 3.44 -1.79 9.07
C LYS A 61 2.12 -2.56 9.22
N ASP A 62 1.23 -2.53 8.24
CA ASP A 62 0.01 -3.34 8.15
C ASP A 62 0.18 -4.68 7.40
N HIS A 63 1.42 -5.01 6.99
CA HIS A 63 1.83 -6.29 6.41
C HIS A 63 2.99 -6.92 7.20
N PHE A 64 3.89 -6.07 7.71
CA PHE A 64 5.05 -6.44 8.51
C PHE A 64 4.87 -6.00 9.97
N ASP A 65 4.38 -6.91 10.81
CA ASP A 65 4.23 -6.71 12.25
C ASP A 65 5.39 -7.38 13.00
N PRO A 66 6.47 -6.64 13.34
CA PRO A 66 7.66 -7.24 13.92
C PRO A 66 7.42 -7.83 15.32
N GLU A 67 6.45 -7.32 16.08
CA GLU A 67 6.11 -7.88 17.40
C GLU A 67 5.40 -9.24 17.22
N HIS A 68 4.41 -9.28 16.35
CA HIS A 68 3.65 -10.49 16.07
C HIS A 68 4.51 -11.57 15.42
N LEU A 69 5.27 -11.22 14.37
CA LEU A 69 6.21 -12.10 13.69
C LEU A 69 7.22 -12.71 14.67
N ARG A 70 7.80 -11.91 15.58
CA ARG A 70 8.77 -12.41 16.57
C ARG A 70 8.17 -13.42 17.53
N ARG A 71 6.92 -13.19 17.96
CA ARG A 71 6.29 -13.95 19.03
C ARG A 71 5.67 -15.26 18.56
N TYR A 72 5.00 -15.26 17.41
CA TYR A 72 4.10 -16.35 17.03
C TYR A 72 4.57 -17.16 15.82
N VAL A 73 5.34 -16.56 14.90
CA VAL A 73 5.70 -17.26 13.66
C VAL A 73 6.94 -18.13 13.84
N ASN A 74 6.88 -19.36 13.35
CA ASN A 74 7.97 -20.32 13.39
C ASN A 74 9.23 -19.76 12.70
N LYS A 75 10.36 -19.71 13.41
CA LYS A 75 11.62 -19.14 12.90
C LYS A 75 12.36 -20.09 11.94
N ASP A 76 11.98 -21.36 11.94
CA ASP A 76 12.49 -22.37 11.00
C ASP A 76 11.73 -22.37 9.67
N ALA A 77 10.57 -21.69 9.60
CA ALA A 77 9.81 -21.53 8.36
C ALA A 77 10.69 -20.93 7.25
N VAL A 78 10.54 -21.45 6.03
CA VAL A 78 11.28 -20.93 4.88
C VAL A 78 10.60 -19.66 4.40
N VAL A 79 11.30 -18.54 4.48
CA VAL A 79 10.82 -17.26 3.97
C VAL A 79 10.91 -17.24 2.45
N LEU A 80 9.76 -17.10 1.78
CA LEU A 80 9.69 -16.82 0.34
C LEU A 80 10.01 -15.35 0.12
N LEU A 81 11.22 -15.04 -0.31
CA LEU A 81 11.74 -13.68 -0.34
C LEU A 81 11.57 -13.04 -1.74
N PRO A 82 10.89 -11.89 -1.86
CA PRO A 82 10.82 -11.12 -3.10
C PRO A 82 12.19 -10.60 -3.58
N ASP A 83 12.38 -10.48 -4.90
CA ASP A 83 13.57 -9.90 -5.55
C ASP A 83 13.57 -8.36 -5.49
N TYR A 84 13.67 -7.81 -4.28
CA TYR A 84 13.74 -6.37 -4.07
C TYR A 84 15.13 -5.78 -4.33
N PRO A 85 15.19 -4.53 -4.84
CA PRO A 85 16.46 -3.88 -5.17
C PRO A 85 17.30 -3.55 -3.94
N VAL A 86 16.66 -3.37 -2.78
CA VAL A 86 17.32 -3.15 -1.49
C VAL A 86 16.95 -4.30 -0.54
N PRO A 87 17.90 -4.85 0.22
CA PRO A 87 17.68 -6.05 1.03
C PRO A 87 17.02 -5.74 2.38
N ASP A 88 16.28 -4.64 2.51
CA ASP A 88 15.71 -4.18 3.77
C ASP A 88 14.75 -5.21 4.39
N LEU A 89 13.85 -5.79 3.59
CA LEU A 89 12.93 -6.83 4.07
C LEU A 89 13.69 -8.03 4.65
N ARG A 90 14.74 -8.49 3.96
CA ARG A 90 15.60 -9.57 4.46
C ARG A 90 16.26 -9.18 5.77
N ARG A 91 16.91 -8.01 5.84
CA ARG A 91 17.60 -7.54 7.04
C ARG A 91 16.64 -7.43 8.23
N GLU A 92 15.42 -6.93 8.02
CA GLU A 92 14.41 -6.86 9.08
C GLU A 92 13.95 -8.24 9.53
N LEU A 93 13.72 -9.18 8.61
CA LEU A 93 13.37 -10.57 8.98
C LEU A 93 14.52 -11.29 9.71
N GLU A 94 15.77 -11.09 9.29
CA GLU A 94 16.96 -11.63 9.98
C GLU A 94 17.07 -11.09 11.42
N LYS A 95 16.78 -9.79 11.64
CA LYS A 95 16.71 -9.19 12.99
C LYS A 95 15.64 -9.83 13.88
N LEU A 96 14.58 -10.41 13.29
CA LEU A 96 13.55 -11.15 14.01
C LEU A 96 13.93 -12.62 14.27
N GLY A 97 15.05 -13.11 13.71
CA GLY A 97 15.57 -14.46 13.90
C GLY A 97 15.23 -15.45 12.78
N PHE A 98 14.58 -15.01 11.70
CA PHE A 98 14.41 -15.85 10.50
C PHE A 98 15.75 -16.09 9.83
N HIS A 99 16.00 -17.33 9.42
CA HIS A 99 17.31 -17.75 8.94
C HIS A 99 17.28 -18.67 7.71
N ASN A 100 16.09 -19.12 7.30
CA ASN A 100 15.88 -19.93 6.10
C ASN A 100 15.17 -19.08 5.05
N PHE A 101 15.82 -18.85 3.90
CA PHE A 101 15.29 -18.01 2.83
C PHE A 101 15.31 -18.76 1.50
N PHE A 102 14.21 -18.66 0.76
CA PHE A 102 14.12 -19.02 -0.65
C PHE A 102 14.01 -17.72 -1.45
N GLU A 103 15.12 -17.32 -2.07
CA GLU A 103 15.18 -16.11 -2.90
C GLU A 103 14.54 -16.39 -4.26
N THR A 104 13.50 -15.62 -4.59
CA THR A 104 12.84 -15.70 -5.90
C THR A 104 13.51 -14.80 -6.92
N THR A 105 13.22 -15.02 -8.21
CA THR A 105 13.49 -14.05 -9.27
C THR A 105 12.17 -13.40 -9.66
N ASP A 106 12.16 -12.08 -9.84
CA ASP A 106 10.95 -11.32 -10.17
C ASP A 106 10.21 -11.96 -11.36
N SER A 107 8.92 -12.27 -11.13
CA SER A 107 8.00 -12.75 -12.16
C SER A 107 8.45 -14.04 -12.85
N VAL A 108 9.22 -14.88 -12.14
CA VAL A 108 9.63 -16.21 -12.58
C VAL A 108 8.96 -17.27 -11.71
N LYS A 109 8.36 -18.27 -12.36
CA LYS A 109 7.85 -19.45 -11.65
C LYS A 109 8.99 -20.33 -11.13
N HIS A 110 8.94 -20.65 -9.84
CA HIS A 110 9.83 -21.57 -9.16
C HIS A 110 9.05 -22.76 -8.60
N THR A 111 9.72 -23.90 -8.42
CA THR A 111 9.19 -25.02 -7.63
C THR A 111 9.96 -25.08 -6.32
N VAL A 112 9.24 -25.00 -5.20
CA VAL A 112 9.78 -25.17 -3.85
C VAL A 112 9.43 -26.58 -3.37
N SER A 113 10.45 -27.36 -3.04
CA SER A 113 10.29 -28.76 -2.59
C SER A 113 10.55 -28.86 -1.08
N GLY A 114 9.55 -29.34 -0.35
CA GLY A 114 9.62 -29.63 1.08
C GLY A 114 9.32 -31.09 1.40
N PRO A 115 9.38 -31.50 2.69
CA PRO A 115 9.10 -32.88 3.11
C PRO A 115 7.68 -33.35 2.77
N LYS A 116 6.73 -32.42 2.64
CA LYS A 116 5.31 -32.69 2.36
C LYS A 116 4.98 -32.75 0.86
N GLY A 117 5.86 -32.23 -0.01
CA GLY A 117 5.67 -32.21 -1.45
C GLY A 117 6.24 -30.95 -2.12
N ASP A 118 5.86 -30.75 -3.38
CA ASP A 118 6.25 -29.58 -4.18
C ASP A 118 5.13 -28.55 -4.23
N LEU A 119 5.50 -27.27 -4.15
CA LEU A 119 4.65 -26.13 -4.48
C LEU A 119 5.27 -25.33 -5.62
N ASP A 120 4.47 -24.95 -6.60
CA ASP A 120 4.90 -23.99 -7.61
C ASP A 120 4.55 -22.58 -7.11
N VAL A 121 5.53 -21.68 -7.05
CA VAL A 121 5.38 -20.31 -6.55
C VAL A 121 5.94 -19.31 -7.54
N MET A 122 5.37 -18.11 -7.57
CA MET A 122 5.95 -16.97 -8.27
C MET A 122 5.68 -15.71 -7.45
N ILE A 123 6.71 -14.89 -7.24
CA ILE A 123 6.55 -13.57 -6.65
C ILE A 123 6.73 -12.53 -7.75
N ILE A 124 5.71 -11.69 -7.95
CA ILE A 124 5.80 -10.54 -8.85
C ILE A 124 6.25 -9.36 -7.99
N ALA A 125 7.53 -8.99 -8.10
CA ALA A 125 8.16 -7.96 -7.29
C ALA A 125 8.14 -6.62 -8.02
N LEU A 126 7.46 -5.64 -7.43
CA LEU A 126 7.49 -4.25 -7.87
C LEU A 126 8.70 -3.56 -7.26
N ARG A 127 9.49 -2.91 -8.12
CA ARG A 127 10.83 -2.41 -7.78
C ARG A 127 10.95 -0.90 -7.95
N ALA A 128 9.88 -0.18 -8.30
CA ALA A 128 9.97 1.28 -8.44
C ALA A 128 10.08 1.93 -7.05
N PRO A 129 10.78 3.08 -6.91
CA PRO A 129 10.84 3.82 -5.65
C PRO A 129 9.45 4.22 -5.11
N ALA A 130 8.45 4.32 -5.99
CA ALA A 130 7.08 4.63 -5.62
C ALA A 130 6.32 3.46 -4.98
N ASP A 131 6.77 2.22 -5.12
CA ASP A 131 6.14 1.02 -4.54
C ASP A 131 6.41 0.95 -3.02
N GLY A 132 5.56 0.26 -2.23
CA GLY A 132 5.66 0.16 -0.75
C GLY A 132 7.09 -0.14 -0.28
N PRO A 133 7.56 0.25 0.91
CA PRO A 133 8.91 0.79 1.16
C PRO A 133 10.05 0.28 0.24
N ILE A 134 10.15 0.82 -0.99
CA ILE A 134 11.09 0.40 -2.06
C ILE A 134 11.00 -1.10 -2.41
N GLY A 135 9.77 -1.59 -2.60
CA GLY A 135 9.42 -2.99 -2.80
C GLY A 135 7.97 -3.30 -2.42
N ASP A 136 7.15 -3.74 -3.37
CA ASP A 136 5.82 -4.31 -3.11
C ASP A 136 5.65 -5.58 -3.95
N SER A 137 4.86 -6.57 -3.52
CA SER A 137 4.77 -7.83 -4.27
C SER A 137 3.47 -8.60 -4.09
N GLY A 138 3.12 -9.34 -5.14
CA GLY A 138 2.08 -10.36 -5.13
C GLY A 138 2.66 -11.77 -5.20
N LEU A 139 2.01 -12.73 -4.54
CA LEU A 139 2.39 -14.14 -4.52
C LEU A 139 1.39 -14.99 -5.31
N VAL A 140 1.90 -15.80 -6.22
CA VAL A 140 1.16 -16.89 -6.87
C VAL A 140 1.59 -18.21 -6.24
N VAL A 141 0.63 -19.06 -5.91
CA VAL A 141 0.85 -20.39 -5.34
C VAL A 141 0.02 -21.40 -6.10
N SER A 142 0.62 -22.52 -6.49
CA SER A 142 -0.10 -23.64 -7.10
C SER A 142 0.32 -24.97 -6.50
N ASP A 143 -0.66 -25.78 -6.12
CA ASP A 143 -0.46 -27.20 -5.78
C ASP A 143 -0.64 -28.12 -7.01
N ARG A 144 -0.58 -27.53 -8.22
CA ARG A 144 -0.83 -28.14 -9.54
C ARG A 144 -2.28 -28.57 -9.78
N VAL A 145 -3.17 -28.35 -8.82
CA VAL A 145 -4.62 -28.57 -8.96
C VAL A 145 -5.37 -27.24 -8.84
N THR A 146 -5.04 -26.45 -7.82
CA THR A 146 -5.57 -25.10 -7.56
C THR A 146 -4.44 -24.09 -7.65
N THR A 147 -4.70 -22.97 -8.33
CA THR A 147 -3.80 -21.81 -8.36
C THR A 147 -4.44 -20.60 -7.68
N VAL A 148 -3.74 -20.05 -6.70
CA VAL A 148 -4.14 -18.84 -5.96
C VAL A 148 -3.18 -17.72 -6.33
N PHE A 149 -3.73 -16.54 -6.62
CA PHE A 149 -2.97 -15.31 -6.73
C PHE A 149 -3.34 -14.38 -5.58
N ASN A 150 -2.47 -14.31 -4.57
CA ASN A 150 -2.51 -13.26 -3.56
C ASN A 150 -1.78 -12.03 -4.10
N MET A 151 -2.51 -11.18 -4.82
CA MET A 151 -1.97 -9.94 -5.38
C MET A 151 -1.65 -8.92 -4.29
N ASN A 152 -2.27 -9.06 -3.11
CA ASN A 152 -2.13 -8.13 -2.01
C ASN A 152 -2.46 -6.68 -2.46
N ASP A 153 -1.68 -5.66 -2.07
CA ASP A 153 -1.79 -4.28 -2.55
C ASP A 153 -0.84 -3.93 -3.69
N ALA A 154 -0.05 -4.91 -4.15
CA ALA A 154 0.81 -4.78 -5.32
C ALA A 154 0.01 -4.43 -6.57
N ARG A 155 0.69 -3.75 -7.48
CA ARG A 155 0.12 -3.20 -8.73
C ARG A 155 0.93 -3.64 -9.96
N PRO A 156 1.07 -4.96 -10.20
CA PRO A 156 1.77 -5.51 -11.36
C PRO A 156 1.34 -4.90 -12.69
N VAL A 157 2.33 -4.48 -13.47
CA VAL A 157 2.14 -3.91 -14.80
C VAL A 157 2.03 -4.98 -15.90
N ASP A 158 2.51 -6.19 -15.63
CA ASP A 158 2.39 -7.35 -16.50
C ASP A 158 1.80 -8.53 -15.74
N LEU A 159 0.70 -9.06 -16.28
CA LEU A 159 -0.05 -10.20 -15.75
C LEU A 159 -0.06 -11.38 -16.73
N ASP A 160 0.54 -11.23 -17.92
CA ASP A 160 0.54 -12.28 -18.94
C ASP A 160 1.36 -13.49 -18.47
N VAL A 161 2.32 -13.25 -17.57
CA VAL A 161 3.11 -14.29 -16.87
C VAL A 161 2.24 -15.25 -16.07
N LEU A 162 1.11 -14.78 -15.49
CA LEU A 162 0.18 -15.65 -14.75
C LEU A 162 -0.38 -16.75 -15.66
N HIS A 163 -0.86 -16.35 -16.83
CA HIS A 163 -1.44 -17.29 -17.80
C HIS A 163 -0.39 -18.14 -18.49
N THR A 164 0.79 -17.56 -18.77
CA THR A 164 1.88 -18.28 -19.43
C THR A 164 2.42 -19.39 -18.54
N ASP A 165 2.61 -19.12 -17.25
CA ASP A 165 3.28 -20.06 -16.35
C ASP A 165 2.33 -20.94 -15.55
N PHE A 166 1.12 -20.47 -15.24
CA PHE A 166 0.14 -21.21 -14.43
C PHE A 166 -1.15 -21.57 -15.20
N GLY A 167 -1.32 -21.05 -16.41
CA GLY A 167 -2.53 -21.28 -17.23
C GLY A 167 -3.73 -20.49 -16.73
N ARG A 168 -4.33 -20.94 -15.62
CA ARG A 168 -5.49 -20.31 -14.99
C ARG A 168 -5.19 -20.03 -13.52
N VAL A 169 -5.66 -18.88 -13.06
CA VAL A 169 -5.81 -18.56 -11.64
C VAL A 169 -7.24 -18.94 -11.22
N ASP A 170 -7.40 -19.66 -10.12
CA ASP A 170 -8.71 -20.06 -9.60
C ASP A 170 -9.25 -19.06 -8.58
N VAL A 171 -8.36 -18.56 -7.72
CA VAL A 171 -8.67 -17.61 -6.64
C VAL A 171 -7.76 -16.39 -6.73
N HIS A 172 -8.32 -15.20 -6.68
CA HIS A 172 -7.61 -13.93 -6.74
C HIS A 172 -7.94 -13.07 -5.53
N MET A 173 -6.93 -12.72 -4.73
CA MET A 173 -7.03 -11.80 -3.60
C MET A 173 -6.41 -10.47 -4.01
N LEU A 174 -7.12 -9.36 -3.84
CA LEU A 174 -6.62 -8.04 -4.25
C LEU A 174 -7.09 -6.91 -3.33
N GLN A 175 -6.26 -5.88 -3.22
CA GLN A 175 -6.60 -4.63 -2.53
C GLN A 175 -7.75 -3.91 -3.22
N TYR A 176 -8.84 -3.74 -2.48
CA TYR A 176 -10.00 -2.97 -2.93
C TYR A 176 -10.18 -1.63 -2.20
N SER A 177 -9.65 -1.52 -1.00
CA SER A 177 -9.69 -0.32 -0.17
C SER A 177 -8.28 0.24 -0.05
N GLY A 178 -8.04 1.43 -0.62
CA GLY A 178 -6.67 1.88 -0.80
C GLY A 178 -6.01 2.39 0.48
N ALA A 179 -4.78 1.95 0.71
CA ALA A 179 -3.86 2.51 1.72
C ALA A 179 -3.34 3.91 1.31
N ILE A 180 -4.15 4.96 1.50
CA ILE A 180 -3.77 6.33 1.12
C ILE A 180 -4.51 7.40 1.94
N TRP A 181 -3.85 8.54 2.17
CA TRP A 181 -4.41 9.67 2.92
C TRP A 181 -5.15 10.72 2.08
N TYR A 182 -4.98 10.72 0.75
CA TYR A 182 -5.61 11.73 -0.13
C TYR A 182 -7.05 11.34 -0.49
N PRO A 183 -8.04 12.26 -0.38
CA PRO A 183 -7.91 13.69 -0.03
C PRO A 183 -8.19 14.01 1.46
N MET A 184 -8.33 13.00 2.32
CA MET A 184 -8.80 13.12 3.72
C MET A 184 -8.01 14.16 4.53
N VAL A 185 -6.68 14.09 4.47
CA VAL A 185 -5.77 14.98 5.24
C VAL A 185 -5.53 16.35 4.60
N TYR A 186 -6.01 16.57 3.38
CA TYR A 186 -5.66 17.80 2.67
C TYR A 186 -6.53 18.97 3.12
N ASP A 187 -5.90 20.11 3.40
CA ASP A 187 -6.59 21.38 3.63
C ASP A 187 -7.05 21.95 2.28
N MET A 188 -8.36 21.80 2.03
CA MET A 188 -9.01 22.22 0.80
C MET A 188 -10.51 22.43 1.04
N PRO A 189 -11.22 23.17 0.16
CA PRO A 189 -12.66 23.38 0.31
C PRO A 189 -13.43 22.05 0.42
N ALA A 190 -14.40 21.97 1.34
CA ALA A 190 -15.14 20.73 1.63
C ALA A 190 -15.74 20.08 0.38
N ARG A 191 -16.37 20.87 -0.49
CA ARG A 191 -16.92 20.38 -1.76
C ARG A 191 -15.88 19.77 -2.70
N ALA A 192 -14.65 20.30 -2.70
CA ALA A 192 -13.56 19.74 -3.49
C ALA A 192 -13.08 18.42 -2.88
N LYS A 193 -12.95 18.35 -1.55
CA LYS A 193 -12.59 17.12 -0.83
C LYS A 193 -13.59 16.00 -1.09
N GLU A 194 -14.89 16.31 -1.01
CA GLU A 194 -15.99 15.40 -1.33
C GLU A 194 -15.89 14.86 -2.76
N ALA A 195 -15.77 15.75 -3.75
CA ALA A 195 -15.67 15.37 -5.16
C ALA A 195 -14.44 14.50 -5.44
N PHE A 196 -13.28 14.84 -4.86
CA PHE A 196 -12.07 14.03 -5.00
C PHE A 196 -12.17 12.70 -4.26
N GLY A 197 -12.87 12.64 -3.13
CA GLY A 197 -13.14 11.41 -2.39
C GLY A 197 -13.96 10.43 -3.22
N ILE A 198 -15.09 10.89 -3.78
CA ILE A 198 -15.95 10.11 -4.68
C ILE A 198 -15.14 9.59 -5.88
N GLN A 199 -14.39 10.48 -6.54
CA GLN A 199 -13.57 10.11 -7.68
C GLN A 199 -12.50 9.08 -7.30
N LYS A 200 -11.87 9.22 -6.13
CA LYS A 200 -10.83 8.31 -5.67
C LYS A 200 -11.39 6.91 -5.36
N ARG A 201 -12.52 6.85 -4.64
CA ARG A 201 -13.25 5.61 -4.35
C ARG A 201 -13.64 4.89 -5.64
N GLN A 202 -14.23 5.61 -6.60
CA GLN A 202 -14.61 5.03 -7.89
C GLN A 202 -13.40 4.49 -8.66
N ARG A 203 -12.31 5.26 -8.77
CA ARG A 203 -11.09 4.82 -9.46
C ARG A 203 -10.46 3.56 -8.84
N GLN A 204 -10.52 3.42 -7.51
CA GLN A 204 -10.07 2.19 -6.85
C GLN A 204 -10.92 1.00 -7.30
N MET A 205 -12.25 1.15 -7.30
CA MET A 205 -13.18 0.10 -7.74
C MET A 205 -12.97 -0.26 -9.22
N ASP A 206 -12.80 0.75 -10.09
CA ASP A 206 -12.51 0.56 -11.51
C ASP A 206 -11.22 -0.25 -11.71
N ARG A 207 -10.16 0.11 -10.99
CA ARG A 207 -8.88 -0.60 -11.04
C ARG A 207 -9.02 -2.06 -10.60
N CYS A 208 -9.76 -2.33 -9.53
CA CYS A 208 -10.00 -3.71 -9.08
C CYS A 208 -10.69 -4.55 -10.16
N ARG A 209 -11.73 -4.01 -10.80
CA ARG A 209 -12.43 -4.71 -11.88
C ARG A 209 -11.54 -4.94 -13.10
N GLN A 210 -10.66 -3.99 -13.44
CA GLN A 210 -9.66 -4.18 -14.49
C GLN A 210 -8.72 -5.36 -14.17
N TYR A 211 -8.23 -5.45 -12.93
CA TYR A 211 -7.39 -6.55 -12.50
C TYR A 211 -8.12 -7.90 -12.49
N ILE A 212 -9.35 -7.94 -11.96
CA ILE A 212 -10.18 -9.15 -11.96
C ILE A 212 -10.43 -9.64 -13.40
N ALA A 213 -10.75 -8.74 -14.32
CA ALA A 213 -10.97 -9.07 -15.72
C ALA A 213 -9.69 -9.59 -16.40
N GLN A 214 -8.53 -8.99 -16.10
CA GLN A 214 -7.24 -9.42 -16.65
C GLN A 214 -6.79 -10.78 -16.11
N VAL A 215 -6.94 -11.03 -14.82
CA VAL A 215 -6.57 -12.30 -14.18
C VAL A 215 -7.56 -13.43 -14.52
N GLY A 216 -8.84 -13.10 -14.69
CA GLY A 216 -9.87 -14.06 -15.08
C GLY A 216 -10.11 -15.19 -14.08
N ALA A 217 -9.89 -14.92 -12.78
CA ALA A 217 -10.12 -15.89 -11.71
C ALA A 217 -11.60 -16.19 -11.51
N THR A 218 -11.91 -17.40 -11.02
CA THR A 218 -13.31 -17.78 -10.71
C THR A 218 -13.78 -17.14 -9.42
N TRP A 219 -12.91 -17.13 -8.41
CA TRP A 219 -13.19 -16.59 -7.09
C TRP A 219 -12.35 -15.37 -6.80
N VAL A 220 -12.98 -14.34 -6.23
CA VAL A 220 -12.34 -13.08 -5.84
C VAL A 220 -12.54 -12.89 -4.34
N VAL A 221 -11.45 -12.70 -3.62
CA VAL A 221 -11.45 -12.42 -2.18
C VAL A 221 -10.99 -10.98 -1.96
N PRO A 222 -11.80 -10.13 -1.31
CA PRO A 222 -11.36 -8.79 -0.89
C PRO A 222 -10.18 -8.91 0.09
N SER A 223 -9.09 -8.19 -0.15
CA SER A 223 -7.87 -8.18 0.70
C SER A 223 -7.37 -6.76 0.95
N ALA A 224 -6.44 -6.61 1.89
CA ALA A 224 -5.60 -5.43 2.11
C ALA A 224 -6.37 -4.11 2.30
N GLY A 225 -7.44 -4.15 3.10
CA GLY A 225 -8.15 -2.97 3.58
C GLY A 225 -9.64 -3.22 3.83
N PRO A 226 -10.38 -2.18 4.31
CA PRO A 226 -9.81 -0.99 4.94
C PRO A 226 -9.25 -1.35 6.34
N PRO A 227 -8.33 -0.56 6.89
CA PRO A 227 -8.05 -0.60 8.32
C PRO A 227 -9.23 -0.04 9.12
N CYS A 228 -9.26 -0.30 10.44
CA CYS A 228 -10.17 0.38 11.38
C CYS A 228 -9.44 1.50 12.12
N PHE A 229 -10.09 2.66 12.25
CA PHE A 229 -9.58 3.81 13.00
C PHE A 229 -10.27 3.90 14.37
N LEU A 230 -9.63 3.34 15.41
CA LEU A 230 -10.22 3.25 16.76
C LEU A 230 -9.95 4.47 17.64
N ASP A 231 -8.96 5.29 17.29
CA ASP A 231 -8.70 6.54 18.00
C ASP A 231 -9.86 7.54 17.77
N PRO A 232 -10.44 8.14 18.84
CA PRO A 232 -11.46 9.17 18.70
C PRO A 232 -11.12 10.30 17.73
N GLU A 233 -9.83 10.68 17.61
CA GLU A 233 -9.36 11.70 16.67
C GLU A 233 -9.55 11.31 15.20
N LEU A 234 -9.52 10.01 14.89
CA LEU A 234 -9.56 9.46 13.55
C LEU A 234 -10.85 8.68 13.25
N ARG A 235 -11.76 8.55 14.23
CA ARG A 235 -13.02 7.79 14.12
C ARG A 235 -13.86 8.15 12.89
N HIS A 236 -13.80 9.42 12.47
CA HIS A 236 -14.48 9.97 11.30
C HIS A 236 -14.01 9.39 9.95
N LEU A 237 -12.87 8.69 9.91
CA LEU A 237 -12.35 8.04 8.71
C LEU A 237 -13.00 6.68 8.45
N ASN A 238 -13.64 6.05 9.44
CA ASN A 238 -14.40 4.82 9.21
C ASN A 238 -15.70 5.13 8.45
N ASP A 239 -15.97 4.41 7.36
CA ASP A 239 -17.24 4.54 6.62
C ASP A 239 -18.36 3.72 7.31
N ASP A 240 -18.91 4.20 8.43
CA ASP A 240 -20.05 3.55 9.12
C ASP A 240 -21.40 4.25 8.88
N HIS A 241 -21.44 5.17 7.92
CA HIS A 241 -22.63 5.91 7.51
C HIS A 241 -22.93 5.83 6.00
N GLY A 242 -22.10 5.13 5.22
CA GLY A 242 -22.27 4.99 3.78
C GLY A 242 -21.95 6.27 3.01
N ASP A 243 -20.90 7.00 3.43
CA ASP A 243 -20.48 8.24 2.79
C ASP A 243 -19.80 7.94 1.44
N PRO A 244 -20.39 8.32 0.29
CA PRO A 244 -19.82 8.04 -1.03
C PRO A 244 -18.45 8.71 -1.25
N ALA A 245 -18.08 9.73 -0.47
CA ALA A 245 -16.79 10.39 -0.53
C ALA A 245 -15.71 9.73 0.35
N ASN A 246 -16.08 8.79 1.22
CA ASN A 246 -15.11 8.05 2.02
C ASN A 246 -14.32 7.08 1.13
N ILE A 247 -12.98 7.15 1.23
CA ILE A 247 -12.03 6.37 0.41
C ILE A 247 -11.67 5.02 1.01
N PHE A 248 -12.26 4.65 2.15
CA PHE A 248 -12.06 3.41 2.87
C PHE A 248 -13.33 2.54 2.85
N PRO A 249 -13.83 2.12 1.67
CA PRO A 249 -14.95 1.20 1.59
C PRO A 249 -14.60 -0.14 2.24
N ASP A 250 -15.59 -0.85 2.78
CA ASP A 250 -15.44 -2.20 3.33
C ASP A 250 -15.73 -3.32 2.32
N GLN A 251 -15.58 -4.56 2.77
CA GLN A 251 -15.62 -5.77 1.93
C GLN A 251 -16.99 -5.91 1.28
N VAL A 252 -18.07 -5.61 2.02
CA VAL A 252 -19.45 -5.74 1.53
C VAL A 252 -19.73 -4.71 0.44
N VAL A 253 -19.24 -3.47 0.60
CA VAL A 253 -19.32 -2.46 -0.46
C VAL A 253 -18.63 -2.95 -1.75
N PHE A 254 -17.44 -3.53 -1.63
CA PHE A 254 -16.71 -4.02 -2.81
C PHE A 254 -17.38 -5.22 -3.46
N LEU A 255 -17.85 -6.19 -2.67
CA LEU A 255 -18.59 -7.35 -3.18
C LEU A 255 -19.87 -6.92 -3.90
N GLU A 256 -20.57 -5.91 -3.39
CA GLU A 256 -21.71 -5.32 -4.10
C GLU A 256 -21.30 -4.70 -5.44
N GLN A 257 -20.17 -3.99 -5.47
CA GLN A 257 -19.62 -3.44 -6.71
C GLN A 257 -19.29 -4.53 -7.75
N LEU A 258 -18.82 -5.71 -7.32
CA LEU A 258 -18.62 -6.84 -8.23
C LEU A 258 -19.95 -7.36 -8.78
N ARG A 259 -20.94 -7.59 -7.90
CA ARG A 259 -22.25 -8.11 -8.26
C ARG A 259 -22.99 -7.23 -9.25
N ILE A 260 -23.05 -5.91 -9.02
CA ILE A 260 -23.74 -4.98 -9.93
C ILE A 260 -23.06 -4.86 -11.31
N HIS A 261 -21.79 -5.29 -11.42
CA HIS A 261 -21.04 -5.35 -12.68
C HIS A 261 -20.95 -6.78 -13.26
N GLY A 262 -21.79 -7.71 -12.78
CA GLY A 262 -21.95 -9.04 -13.36
C GLY A 262 -20.89 -10.07 -12.95
N HIS A 263 -20.23 -9.88 -11.80
CA HIS A 263 -19.29 -10.85 -11.25
C HIS A 263 -19.81 -11.44 -9.93
N ASP A 264 -20.32 -12.67 -9.97
CA ASP A 264 -20.91 -13.35 -8.82
C ASP A 264 -19.91 -14.18 -7.98
N GLY A 265 -18.65 -14.27 -8.41
CA GLY A 265 -17.60 -15.06 -7.72
C GLY A 265 -16.93 -14.37 -6.52
N GLY A 266 -17.57 -13.39 -5.89
CA GLY A 266 -17.00 -12.68 -4.73
C GLY A 266 -17.17 -13.46 -3.42
N LEU A 267 -16.12 -13.55 -2.60
CA LEU A 267 -16.13 -14.27 -1.31
C LEU A 267 -15.87 -13.32 -0.15
N LEU A 268 -16.83 -13.17 0.76
CA LEU A 268 -16.60 -12.48 2.03
C LEU A 268 -15.76 -13.37 2.95
N MET A 269 -14.56 -12.93 3.32
CA MET A 269 -13.72 -13.63 4.29
C MET A 269 -13.30 -12.68 5.42
N ILE A 270 -13.84 -12.92 6.62
CA ILE A 270 -13.45 -12.24 7.86
C ILE A 270 -12.33 -13.07 8.54
N PRO A 271 -11.60 -12.51 9.54
CA PRO A 271 -10.62 -13.27 10.30
C PRO A 271 -11.21 -14.60 10.81
N GLY A 272 -10.56 -15.72 10.50
CA GLY A 272 -11.01 -17.08 10.80
C GLY A 272 -11.91 -17.74 9.74
N SER A 273 -12.39 -16.99 8.75
CA SER A 273 -13.09 -17.58 7.59
C SER A 273 -12.16 -18.53 6.83
N THR A 274 -12.68 -19.70 6.46
CA THR A 274 -11.93 -20.73 5.74
C THR A 274 -12.66 -21.14 4.46
N ALA A 275 -11.96 -21.13 3.33
CA ALA A 275 -12.47 -21.53 2.02
C ALA A 275 -11.64 -22.71 1.48
N ASP A 276 -12.30 -23.80 1.10
CA ASP A 276 -11.66 -25.00 0.55
C ASP A 276 -11.94 -25.15 -0.95
N PHE A 277 -10.90 -25.40 -1.74
CA PHE A 277 -10.94 -25.40 -3.19
C PHE A 277 -10.34 -26.66 -3.82
N THR A 278 -10.93 -27.08 -4.94
CA THR A 278 -10.36 -28.04 -5.90
C THR A 278 -10.43 -27.46 -7.31
N GLY A 279 -9.30 -26.96 -7.82
CA GLY A 279 -9.28 -26.08 -9.00
C GLY A 279 -10.22 -24.89 -8.79
N SER A 280 -11.06 -24.62 -9.78
CA SER A 280 -12.07 -23.55 -9.72
C SER A 280 -13.31 -23.88 -8.86
N THR A 281 -13.42 -25.09 -8.30
CA THR A 281 -14.56 -25.49 -7.47
C THR A 281 -14.34 -25.05 -6.02
N LEU A 282 -15.26 -24.24 -5.49
CA LEU A 282 -15.37 -23.97 -4.04
C LEU A 282 -16.12 -25.13 -3.39
N ASN A 283 -15.40 -25.96 -2.63
CA ASN A 283 -15.97 -27.12 -1.93
C ASN A 283 -16.76 -26.68 -0.69
N SER A 284 -16.26 -25.67 0.04
CA SER A 284 -16.92 -25.08 1.20
C SER A 284 -16.36 -23.70 1.53
N LEU A 285 -17.21 -22.82 2.07
CA LEU A 285 -16.83 -21.59 2.78
C LEU A 285 -17.44 -21.66 4.18
N THR A 286 -16.62 -21.49 5.21
CA THR A 286 -17.04 -21.53 6.62
C THR A 286 -16.59 -20.28 7.34
N HIS A 287 -17.44 -19.77 8.22
CA HIS A 287 -17.20 -18.56 9.00
C HIS A 287 -17.12 -18.90 10.49
N PRO A 288 -16.38 -18.11 11.30
CA PRO A 288 -16.37 -18.27 12.75
C PRO A 288 -17.65 -17.75 13.44
N VAL A 289 -18.55 -17.12 12.67
CA VAL A 289 -19.84 -16.59 13.11
C VAL A 289 -20.93 -16.94 12.10
N ASP A 290 -22.18 -17.03 12.55
CA ASP A 290 -23.30 -17.41 11.69
C ASP A 290 -23.65 -16.36 10.62
N ASP A 291 -23.49 -15.06 10.93
CA ASP A 291 -23.80 -13.93 10.04
C ASP A 291 -22.61 -12.95 9.97
N PRO A 292 -21.63 -13.20 9.08
CA PRO A 292 -20.45 -12.34 8.94
C PRO A 292 -20.76 -10.99 8.27
N GLU A 293 -21.91 -10.82 7.60
CA GLU A 293 -22.27 -9.57 6.91
C GLU A 293 -22.83 -8.52 7.86
N SER A 294 -23.48 -8.95 8.95
CA SER A 294 -24.09 -8.06 9.94
C SER A 294 -23.13 -7.01 10.51
N MET A 295 -21.85 -7.35 10.70
CA MET A 295 -20.83 -6.43 11.23
C MET A 295 -20.48 -5.28 10.27
N PHE A 296 -20.75 -5.43 8.97
CA PHE A 296 -20.49 -4.39 7.98
C PHE A 296 -21.74 -3.57 7.65
N THR A 297 -22.92 -4.16 7.82
CA THR A 297 -24.19 -3.58 7.37
C THR A 297 -24.94 -2.90 8.50
N THR A 298 -25.61 -3.66 9.37
CA THR A 298 -26.49 -3.12 10.41
C THR A 298 -25.76 -2.85 11.73
N GLY A 299 -24.66 -3.55 11.99
CA GLY A 299 -23.92 -3.52 13.26
C GLY A 299 -22.62 -2.71 13.25
N LYS A 300 -22.21 -2.12 12.12
CA LYS A 300 -20.85 -1.58 11.94
C LYS A 300 -20.44 -0.53 12.97
N ALA A 301 -21.28 0.48 13.19
CA ALA A 301 -20.98 1.54 14.17
C ALA A 301 -20.81 0.98 15.59
N ALA A 302 -21.67 0.04 15.99
CA ALA A 302 -21.62 -0.61 17.30
C ALA A 302 -20.41 -1.53 17.45
N TYR A 303 -20.06 -2.27 16.38
CA TYR A 303 -18.86 -3.10 16.34
C TYR A 303 -17.59 -2.27 16.50
N ILE A 304 -17.46 -1.16 15.77
CA ILE A 304 -16.30 -0.26 15.86
C ILE A 304 -16.20 0.34 17.26
N GLU A 305 -17.33 0.73 17.87
CA GLU A 305 -17.35 1.26 19.24
C GLU A 305 -16.93 0.21 20.27
N ASP A 306 -17.46 -1.02 20.22
CA ASP A 306 -17.01 -2.12 21.09
C ASP A 306 -15.52 -2.40 20.92
N TYR A 307 -15.06 -2.46 19.67
CA TYR A 307 -13.65 -2.70 19.36
C TYR A 307 -12.75 -1.57 19.90
N ALA A 308 -13.17 -0.30 19.76
CA ALA A 308 -12.46 0.84 20.32
C ALA A 308 -12.37 0.77 21.85
N GLN A 309 -13.44 0.35 22.52
CA GLN A 309 -13.44 0.15 23.98
C GLN A 309 -12.47 -0.95 24.40
N ARG A 310 -12.46 -2.09 23.70
CA ARG A 310 -11.53 -3.20 23.98
C ARG A 310 -10.08 -2.82 23.75
N MET A 311 -9.79 -2.04 22.70
CA MET A 311 -8.44 -1.60 22.35
C MET A 311 -7.99 -0.31 23.02
N ALA A 312 -8.84 0.36 23.82
CA ALA A 312 -8.49 1.62 24.48
C ALA A 312 -7.21 1.53 25.34
N PRO A 313 -6.94 0.44 26.11
CA PRO A 313 -5.68 0.29 26.83
C PRO A 313 -4.47 0.16 25.90
N VAL A 314 -4.62 -0.53 24.77
CA VAL A 314 -3.55 -0.72 23.78
C VAL A 314 -3.23 0.62 23.09
N LEU A 315 -4.27 1.36 22.68
CA LEU A 315 -4.11 2.70 22.12
C LEU A 315 -3.40 3.65 23.10
N ALA A 316 -3.79 3.62 24.38
CA ALA A 316 -3.16 4.46 25.41
C ALA A 316 -1.69 4.08 25.62
N ALA A 317 -1.36 2.78 25.63
CA ALA A 317 0.01 2.30 25.74
C ALA A 317 0.86 2.73 24.54
N GLU A 318 0.33 2.63 23.32
CA GLU A 318 1.03 3.08 22.11
C GLU A 318 1.26 4.59 22.11
N LYS A 319 0.25 5.41 22.47
CA LYS A 319 0.42 6.86 22.63
C LYS A 319 1.46 7.23 23.69
N ALA A 320 1.55 6.45 24.78
CA ALA A 320 2.53 6.69 25.84
C ALA A 320 3.99 6.44 25.39
N ARG A 321 4.21 5.73 24.27
CA ARG A 321 5.56 5.50 23.70
C ARG A 321 6.03 6.64 22.81
N TRP A 322 5.14 7.57 22.44
CA TRP A 322 5.50 8.71 21.61
C TRP A 322 6.43 9.64 22.39
N ALA A 323 7.32 10.32 21.68
CA ALA A 323 8.16 11.34 22.26
C ALA A 323 7.29 12.51 22.82
N PRO A 324 7.77 13.26 23.82
CA PRO A 324 7.01 14.37 24.39
C PRO A 324 6.62 15.44 23.35
N SER A 325 5.45 16.04 23.52
CA SER A 325 4.94 17.13 22.65
C SER A 325 5.74 18.43 22.76
N ALA A 326 6.40 18.66 23.91
CA ALA A 326 7.25 19.80 24.19
C ALA A 326 8.74 19.44 24.06
N GLY A 327 9.58 20.40 23.71
CA GLY A 327 11.03 20.22 23.67
C GLY A 327 11.75 21.33 22.94
N GLU A 328 13.06 21.15 22.73
CA GLU A 328 13.89 22.08 21.95
C GLU A 328 13.45 22.14 20.48
N SER A 329 13.88 23.18 19.77
CA SER A 329 13.65 23.35 18.33
C SER A 329 14.02 22.09 17.54
N LEU A 330 13.19 21.74 16.55
CA LEU A 330 13.40 20.62 15.65
C LEU A 330 14.24 20.99 14.43
N LEU A 331 14.62 22.26 14.26
CA LEU A 331 15.40 22.72 13.10
C LEU A 331 16.72 21.96 12.92
N GLU A 332 17.57 21.91 13.94
CA GLU A 332 18.88 21.24 13.84
C GLU A 332 18.77 19.72 13.68
N PRO A 333 17.89 19.01 14.44
CA PRO A 333 17.61 17.59 14.17
C PRO A 333 17.14 17.32 12.73
N LEU A 334 16.26 18.17 12.19
CA LEU A 334 15.76 18.02 10.81
C LEU A 334 16.84 18.34 9.77
N ARG A 335 17.71 19.32 10.02
CA ARG A 335 18.92 19.55 9.20
C ARG A 335 19.78 18.31 9.14
N GLY A 336 20.13 17.76 10.30
CA GLY A 336 20.95 16.57 10.42
C GLY A 336 20.36 15.36 9.70
N ARG A 337 19.02 15.24 9.68
CA ARG A 337 18.33 14.16 8.95
C ARG A 337 18.28 14.39 7.45
N PHE A 338 17.86 15.58 7.00
CA PHE A 338 17.47 15.78 5.61
C PHE A 338 18.57 16.34 4.71
N GLU A 339 19.46 17.20 5.21
CA GLU A 339 20.51 17.78 4.35
C GLU A 339 21.44 16.72 3.75
N PRO A 340 21.91 15.69 4.49
CA PRO A 340 22.72 14.62 3.90
C PRO A 340 21.99 13.88 2.78
N ILE A 341 20.70 13.60 2.94
CA ILE A 341 19.88 12.94 1.92
C ILE A 341 19.68 13.85 0.70
N MET A 342 19.36 15.14 0.92
CA MET A 342 19.20 16.12 -0.16
C MET A 342 20.48 16.26 -1.00
N THR A 343 21.65 16.24 -0.37
CA THR A 343 22.93 16.37 -1.10
C THR A 343 23.24 15.19 -2.02
N GLN A 344 22.64 14.02 -1.78
CA GLN A 344 22.89 12.79 -2.53
C GLN A 344 22.00 12.62 -3.76
N THR A 345 21.02 13.50 -3.98
CA THR A 345 20.07 13.36 -5.10
C THR A 345 19.91 14.65 -5.89
N ASP A 346 20.14 14.55 -7.19
CA ASP A 346 19.84 15.61 -8.14
C ASP A 346 18.41 15.47 -8.64
N GLN A 347 18.02 14.26 -9.08
CA GLN A 347 16.73 14.02 -9.73
C GLN A 347 15.56 14.34 -8.81
N ILE A 348 15.64 13.92 -7.54
CA ILE A 348 14.53 14.07 -6.60
C ILE A 348 14.43 15.52 -6.12
N CYS A 349 15.55 16.16 -5.75
CA CYS A 349 15.53 17.57 -5.34
C CYS A 349 15.03 18.49 -6.47
N ASP A 350 15.51 18.28 -7.70
CA ASP A 350 15.10 19.07 -8.87
C ASP A 350 13.65 18.79 -9.28
N GLY A 351 13.22 17.53 -9.18
CA GLY A 351 11.84 17.10 -9.41
C GLY A 351 10.85 17.68 -8.39
N ILE A 352 11.29 17.90 -7.14
CA ILE A 352 10.51 18.65 -6.13
C ILE A 352 10.50 20.14 -6.51
N GLY A 353 11.68 20.74 -6.72
CA GLY A 353 11.86 22.04 -7.35
C GLY A 353 11.34 23.27 -6.59
N TYR A 354 10.85 23.11 -5.36
CA TYR A 354 10.33 24.20 -4.53
C TYR A 354 10.66 23.98 -3.04
N PRO A 355 10.79 25.06 -2.24
CA PRO A 355 10.77 24.94 -0.79
C PRO A 355 9.44 24.36 -0.28
N VAL A 356 9.53 23.51 0.74
CA VAL A 356 8.38 22.86 1.38
C VAL A 356 8.28 23.29 2.84
N GLU A 357 7.10 23.73 3.24
CA GLU A 357 6.82 24.18 4.62
C GLU A 357 6.45 22.99 5.51
N LEU A 358 7.15 22.83 6.64
CA LEU A 358 6.77 21.92 7.72
C LEU A 358 6.35 22.75 8.93
N ARG A 359 5.05 22.76 9.23
CA ARG A 359 4.49 23.31 10.47
C ARG A 359 4.44 22.21 11.51
N LEU A 360 5.25 22.34 12.55
CA LEU A 360 5.41 21.38 13.64
C LEU A 360 4.61 21.93 14.82
N THR A 361 3.44 21.35 15.07
CA THR A 361 2.48 21.89 16.03
C THR A 361 2.17 20.89 17.12
N SER A 362 2.03 21.34 18.36
CA SER A 362 1.46 20.57 19.47
C SER A 362 0.81 21.57 20.42
N ARG A 363 0.30 21.11 21.57
CA ARG A 363 -0.22 22.00 22.61
C ARG A 363 0.86 22.99 23.09
N ASP A 364 2.11 22.55 23.16
CA ASP A 364 3.21 23.26 23.83
C ASP A 364 4.38 23.59 22.88
N HIS A 365 4.23 23.30 21.58
CA HIS A 365 5.24 23.53 20.55
C HIS A 365 4.57 24.11 19.30
N ASN A 366 5.13 25.18 18.74
CA ASN A 366 4.72 25.69 17.44
C ASN A 366 5.95 26.25 16.73
N GLU A 367 6.37 25.55 15.69
CA GLU A 367 7.57 25.86 14.94
C GLU A 367 7.31 25.63 13.46
N THR A 368 7.91 26.46 12.61
CA THR A 368 7.93 26.22 11.17
C THR A 368 9.37 25.99 10.74
N VAL A 369 9.59 24.92 9.98
CA VAL A 369 10.86 24.57 9.36
C VAL A 369 10.64 24.45 7.87
N VAL A 370 11.57 24.94 7.06
CA VAL A 370 11.49 24.89 5.60
C VAL A 370 12.53 23.93 5.05
N LEU A 371 12.07 22.96 4.26
CA LEU A 371 12.92 22.10 3.44
C LEU A 371 13.13 22.79 2.08
N ASP A 372 14.26 23.47 1.88
CA ASP A 372 14.57 24.21 0.66
C ASP A 372 15.29 23.30 -0.35
N PHE A 373 14.52 22.47 -1.06
CA PHE A 373 15.05 21.51 -2.03
C PHE A 373 15.92 22.13 -3.13
N PRO A 374 15.57 23.28 -3.74
CA PRO A 374 16.44 23.94 -4.72
C PRO A 374 17.83 24.31 -4.18
N LYS A 375 17.93 24.61 -2.87
CA LYS A 375 19.20 24.93 -2.21
C LYS A 375 19.80 23.75 -1.44
N ARG A 376 19.05 22.65 -1.28
CA ARG A 376 19.41 21.46 -0.50
C ARG A 376 19.77 21.78 0.95
N VAL A 377 19.02 22.69 1.56
CA VAL A 377 19.20 23.10 2.96
C VAL A 377 17.89 23.07 3.71
N VAL A 378 17.97 22.84 5.01
CA VAL A 378 16.85 22.99 5.93
C VAL A 378 17.03 24.27 6.72
N ARG A 379 16.00 25.12 6.80
CA ARG A 379 16.15 26.48 7.32
C ARG A 379 14.91 27.00 8.03
N GLU A 380 15.10 28.10 8.73
CA GLU A 380 14.02 28.93 9.25
C GLU A 380 13.17 29.51 8.10
N PRO A 381 11.88 29.80 8.35
CA PRO A 381 11.01 30.45 7.37
C PRO A 381 11.48 31.87 7.09
N ILE A 382 11.42 32.28 5.82
CA ILE A 382 11.63 33.67 5.43
C ILE A 382 10.28 34.40 5.55
N PRO A 383 10.22 35.62 6.13
CA PRO A 383 8.99 36.39 6.20
C PRO A 383 8.31 36.53 4.83
N ASP A 384 6.99 36.31 4.79
CA ASP A 384 6.14 36.40 3.60
C ASP A 384 6.47 35.42 2.46
N GLU A 385 7.30 34.41 2.71
CA GLU A 385 7.56 33.33 1.75
C GLU A 385 6.29 32.52 1.48
N LYS A 386 6.05 32.20 0.21
CA LYS A 386 4.89 31.41 -0.22
C LYS A 386 5.32 30.02 -0.59
N PHE A 387 4.65 29.03 -0.03
CA PHE A 387 4.97 27.63 -0.25
C PHE A 387 3.98 26.98 -1.20
N ARG A 388 4.53 26.21 -2.14
CA ARG A 388 3.72 25.41 -3.07
C ARG A 388 3.21 24.15 -2.41
N TYR A 389 3.99 23.56 -1.52
CA TYR A 389 3.68 22.34 -0.79
C TYR A 389 3.95 22.58 0.69
N GLY A 390 3.16 21.96 1.55
CA GLY A 390 3.47 21.95 2.97
C GLY A 390 2.63 20.96 3.76
N PHE A 391 3.09 20.75 4.98
CA PHE A 391 2.54 19.79 5.93
C PHE A 391 2.41 20.45 7.31
N GLU A 392 1.32 20.15 8.01
CA GLU A 392 1.19 20.41 9.44
C GLU A 392 1.20 19.05 10.14
N ILE A 393 2.22 18.82 10.97
CA ILE A 393 2.50 17.52 11.60
C ILE A 393 2.64 17.73 13.11
N PRO A 394 2.02 16.87 13.94
CA PRO A 394 2.22 16.94 15.37
C PRO A 394 3.69 16.79 15.77
N ALA A 395 4.21 17.69 16.62
CA ALA A 395 5.63 17.75 16.95
C ALA A 395 6.14 16.48 17.64
N GLU A 396 5.32 15.85 18.48
CA GLU A 396 5.58 14.56 19.12
C GLU A 396 5.83 13.44 18.11
N LEU A 397 5.13 13.42 16.96
CA LEU A 397 5.33 12.39 15.93
C LEU A 397 6.67 12.60 15.24
N VAL A 398 7.02 13.84 14.91
CA VAL A 398 8.32 14.19 14.32
C VAL A 398 9.47 13.88 15.27
N ARG A 399 9.33 14.21 16.56
CA ARG A 399 10.30 13.83 17.59
C ARG A 399 10.44 12.31 17.70
N THR A 400 9.34 11.57 17.58
CA THR A 400 9.34 10.11 17.66
C THR A 400 10.11 9.49 16.49
N VAL A 401 9.79 9.87 15.26
CA VAL A 401 10.50 9.33 14.07
C VAL A 401 11.98 9.73 14.03
N LEU A 402 12.36 10.90 14.56
CA LEU A 402 13.76 11.30 14.68
C LEU A 402 14.49 10.51 15.77
N ARG A 403 13.84 10.27 16.92
CA ARG A 403 14.38 9.45 18.02
C ARG A 403 14.64 8.01 17.55
N ASP A 404 13.69 7.47 16.79
CA ASP A 404 13.70 6.07 16.34
C ASP A 404 14.45 5.88 15.01
N ASP A 405 15.04 6.95 14.46
CA ASP A 405 15.77 6.96 13.18
C ASP A 405 14.98 6.37 12.00
N GLU A 406 13.67 6.64 11.96
CA GLU A 406 12.74 6.02 11.01
C GLU A 406 13.12 6.37 9.56
N PRO A 407 13.42 5.37 8.72
CA PRO A 407 13.94 5.55 7.35
C PRO A 407 12.88 5.98 6.34
N ASP A 408 11.61 5.96 6.75
CA ASP A 408 10.46 6.13 5.87
C ASP A 408 9.32 6.84 6.61
N TRP A 409 9.13 8.11 6.28
CA TRP A 409 8.05 8.92 6.84
C TRP A 409 6.70 8.67 6.14
N VAL A 410 6.72 8.08 4.94
CA VAL A 410 5.49 7.62 4.27
C VAL A 410 4.90 6.44 5.05
N ASN A 411 5.73 5.45 5.38
CA ASN A 411 5.41 4.25 6.17
C ASN A 411 5.27 4.51 7.69
N THR A 412 5.16 5.77 8.11
CA THR A 412 4.95 6.15 9.51
C THR A 412 3.98 7.32 9.63
N ILE A 413 4.47 8.54 9.44
CA ILE A 413 3.68 9.76 9.62
C ILE A 413 2.56 9.86 8.59
N PHE A 414 2.80 9.62 7.30
CA PHE A 414 1.76 9.89 6.30
C PHE A 414 0.66 8.83 6.27
N LEU A 415 0.99 7.54 6.39
CA LEU A 415 -0.04 6.52 6.55
C LEU A 415 -0.81 6.63 7.88
N SER A 416 -0.27 7.32 8.90
CA SER A 416 -1.01 7.58 10.14
C SER A 416 -2.24 8.46 9.93
N THR A 417 -2.32 9.25 8.86
CA THR A 417 -3.35 10.28 8.65
C THR A 417 -3.44 11.37 9.73
N ARG A 418 -2.50 11.42 10.70
CA ARG A 418 -2.48 12.39 11.81
C ARG A 418 -1.83 13.73 11.46
N PHE A 419 -1.90 14.13 10.20
CA PHE A 419 -1.27 15.35 9.70
C PHE A 419 -2.25 16.07 8.76
N LYS A 420 -1.95 17.32 8.45
CA LYS A 420 -2.61 18.02 7.34
C LYS A 420 -1.61 18.30 6.24
N ALA A 421 -2.08 18.36 5.01
CA ALA A 421 -1.27 18.72 3.85
C ALA A 421 -1.95 19.79 3.00
N TRP A 422 -1.17 20.64 2.34
CA TRP A 422 -1.66 21.53 1.30
C TRP A 422 -0.74 21.52 0.10
N ARG A 423 -1.32 21.80 -1.07
CA ARG A 423 -0.54 21.98 -2.29
C ARG A 423 -1.20 22.97 -3.25
N VAL A 424 -0.36 23.67 -4.00
CA VAL A 424 -0.76 24.43 -5.18
C VAL A 424 -0.40 23.62 -6.43
N GLY A 425 -1.42 23.21 -7.18
CA GLY A 425 -1.28 22.36 -8.36
C GLY A 425 -1.31 20.86 -8.04
N GLY A 426 -0.69 20.08 -8.92
CA GLY A 426 -0.78 18.63 -8.90
C GLY A 426 0.08 17.91 -7.88
N TYR A 427 -0.09 16.58 -7.85
CA TYR A 427 0.72 15.66 -7.05
C TYR A 427 2.19 15.71 -7.50
N ASN A 428 3.13 15.68 -6.55
CA ASN A 428 4.56 15.60 -6.82
C ASN A 428 5.08 14.28 -6.23
N GLU A 429 5.43 13.33 -7.09
CA GLU A 429 5.90 12.02 -6.65
C GLU A 429 7.27 12.09 -5.96
N TYR A 430 8.18 12.92 -6.48
CA TYR A 430 9.52 13.12 -5.93
C TYR A 430 9.47 13.56 -4.45
N LEU A 431 8.48 14.39 -4.09
CA LEU A 431 8.30 14.82 -2.70
C LEU A 431 8.03 13.63 -1.77
N TYR A 432 7.17 12.71 -2.18
CA TYR A 432 6.86 11.54 -1.36
C TYR A 432 7.95 10.47 -1.45
N THR A 433 8.63 10.33 -2.58
CA THR A 433 9.81 9.46 -2.70
C THR A 433 10.93 9.94 -1.78
N PHE A 434 11.16 11.25 -1.65
CA PHE A 434 12.12 11.79 -0.70
C PHE A 434 11.80 11.36 0.74
N PHE A 435 10.55 11.55 1.18
CA PHE A 435 10.12 11.14 2.52
C PHE A 435 10.12 9.62 2.74
N LYS A 436 10.14 8.81 1.68
CA LYS A 436 10.27 7.35 1.74
C LYS A 436 11.73 6.87 1.82
N CYS A 437 12.64 7.66 1.25
CA CYS A 437 14.04 7.28 1.03
C CYS A 437 14.99 8.06 1.94
N LEU A 438 14.84 7.94 3.27
CA LEU A 438 15.63 8.72 4.23
C LEU A 438 16.92 8.01 4.69
N THR A 439 17.48 7.14 3.86
CA THR A 439 18.78 6.49 4.06
C THR A 439 19.62 6.56 2.79
N ASP A 440 20.95 6.47 2.94
CA ASP A 440 21.89 6.57 1.82
C ASP A 440 21.61 5.54 0.72
N GLU A 441 21.38 4.27 1.09
CA GLU A 441 21.10 3.19 0.13
C GLU A 441 19.78 3.42 -0.63
N ARG A 442 18.74 3.86 0.09
CA ARG A 442 17.41 4.11 -0.48
C ARG A 442 17.40 5.29 -1.43
N ILE A 443 18.02 6.41 -1.03
CA ILE A 443 18.03 7.62 -1.86
C ILE A 443 18.89 7.44 -3.10
N ALA A 444 20.04 6.75 -2.98
CA ALA A 444 20.90 6.44 -4.12
C ALA A 444 20.19 5.53 -5.14
N TYR A 445 19.47 4.51 -4.67
CA TYR A 445 18.65 3.66 -5.55
C TYR A 445 17.57 4.47 -6.27
N ALA A 446 16.84 5.30 -5.53
CA ALA A 446 15.75 6.09 -6.11
C ALA A 446 16.25 7.11 -7.14
N ASP A 447 17.37 7.80 -6.86
CA ASP A 447 17.98 8.75 -7.79
C ASP A 447 18.45 8.06 -9.08
N GLY A 448 19.12 6.91 -8.95
CA GLY A 448 19.54 6.07 -10.09
C GLY A 448 18.36 5.60 -10.93
N TRP A 449 17.28 5.15 -10.30
CA TRP A 449 16.05 4.74 -11.00
C TRP A 449 15.45 5.88 -11.83
N PHE A 450 15.36 7.10 -11.27
CA PHE A 450 14.83 8.26 -11.99
C PHE A 450 15.75 8.68 -13.14
N ALA A 451 17.07 8.54 -12.99
CA ALA A 451 18.03 8.81 -14.07
C ALA A 451 17.89 7.81 -15.24
N GLU A 452 17.59 6.54 -14.96
CA GLU A 452 17.44 5.47 -15.96
C GLU A 452 16.07 5.48 -16.67
N ALA A 453 15.01 5.95 -16.00
CA ALA A 453 13.63 5.88 -16.49
C ALA A 453 13.32 6.68 -17.78
N HIS A 454 14.32 7.21 -18.48
CA HIS A 454 14.18 7.98 -19.71
C HIS A 454 14.14 7.17 -21.03
N ASP A 455 14.09 5.83 -21.01
CA ASP A 455 13.95 5.01 -22.24
C ASP A 455 12.48 4.58 -22.52
N ASP A 456 11.89 5.11 -23.60
CA ASP A 456 10.46 5.01 -23.98
C ASP A 456 10.26 4.57 -25.45
N SER A 457 10.97 3.53 -25.90
CA SER A 457 11.03 3.20 -27.33
C SER A 457 9.73 2.64 -27.95
N SER A 458 8.81 2.03 -27.20
CA SER A 458 7.62 1.33 -27.76
C SER A 458 6.31 2.17 -27.79
N SER A 459 5.47 1.96 -28.82
CA SER A 459 4.15 2.61 -28.99
C SER A 459 3.00 1.59 -29.15
N ILE A 460 1.76 2.05 -28.90
CA ILE A 460 0.49 1.32 -29.05
C ILE A 460 -0.55 2.21 -29.72
N THR A 461 -1.65 1.62 -30.19
CA THR A 461 -2.84 2.36 -30.64
C THR A 461 -3.96 2.25 -29.60
N LEU A 462 -4.52 3.39 -29.19
CA LEU A 462 -5.64 3.48 -28.25
C LEU A 462 -6.59 4.59 -28.67
N ASP A 463 -7.89 4.27 -28.87
CA ASP A 463 -8.97 5.21 -29.20
C ASP A 463 -8.64 6.25 -30.29
N GLY A 464 -7.98 5.81 -31.38
CA GLY A 464 -7.63 6.67 -32.52
C GLY A 464 -6.35 7.51 -32.31
N TRP A 465 -5.56 7.18 -31.28
CA TRP A 465 -4.25 7.77 -31.04
C TRP A 465 -3.17 6.70 -31.07
N GLU A 466 -2.00 7.04 -31.62
CA GLU A 466 -0.77 6.29 -31.36
C GLU A 466 -0.05 6.94 -30.19
N ILE A 467 0.17 6.19 -29.12
CA ILE A 467 0.78 6.67 -27.88
C ILE A 467 1.93 5.75 -27.47
N GLN A 468 2.94 6.25 -26.74
CA GLN A 468 3.93 5.36 -26.14
C GLN A 468 3.24 4.33 -25.23
N ARG A 469 3.72 3.09 -25.24
CA ARG A 469 3.10 1.98 -24.51
C ARG A 469 3.18 2.17 -23.01
N ARG A 470 4.34 2.63 -22.53
CA ARG A 470 4.62 2.75 -21.10
C ARG A 470 4.31 4.16 -20.64
N CYS A 471 3.47 4.24 -19.61
CA CYS A 471 3.11 5.47 -18.93
C CYS A 471 4.38 6.21 -18.45
N PRO A 472 4.56 7.51 -18.79
CA PRO A 472 5.74 8.28 -18.41
C PRO A 472 6.00 8.43 -16.89
N HIS A 473 5.03 8.07 -16.03
CA HIS A 473 5.14 8.08 -14.57
C HIS A 473 5.84 6.81 -14.04
N LEU A 474 5.09 5.71 -13.90
CA LEU A 474 5.58 4.44 -13.35
C LEU A 474 5.38 3.29 -14.35
N LYS A 475 5.59 3.57 -15.64
CA LYS A 475 5.64 2.57 -16.73
C LYS A 475 4.44 1.61 -16.83
N ALA A 476 3.29 2.00 -16.27
CA ALA A 476 2.02 1.30 -16.49
C ALA A 476 1.79 1.07 -17.99
N ASP A 477 1.37 -0.13 -18.38
CA ASP A 477 1.03 -0.40 -19.77
C ASP A 477 -0.28 0.31 -20.14
N LEU A 478 -0.18 1.36 -20.96
CA LEU A 478 -1.31 2.17 -21.37
C LEU A 478 -2.28 1.40 -22.29
N SER A 479 -1.89 0.25 -22.86
CA SER A 479 -2.85 -0.57 -23.60
C SER A 479 -3.81 -1.32 -22.68
N LYS A 480 -3.39 -1.56 -21.44
CA LYS A 480 -4.18 -2.27 -20.42
C LYS A 480 -4.89 -1.28 -19.48
N PHE A 481 -4.21 -0.19 -19.11
CA PHE A 481 -4.68 0.74 -18.08
C PHE A 481 -4.97 2.16 -18.60
N GLY A 482 -4.76 2.43 -19.88
CA GLY A 482 -5.11 3.71 -20.49
C GLY A 482 -6.59 3.80 -20.81
N VAL A 483 -7.22 4.93 -20.47
CA VAL A 483 -8.59 5.26 -20.87
C VAL A 483 -8.58 6.64 -21.53
N VAL A 484 -9.10 6.73 -22.75
CA VAL A 484 -9.22 8.01 -23.46
C VAL A 484 -10.63 8.55 -23.33
N GLU A 485 -10.74 9.75 -22.77
CA GLU A 485 -11.98 10.53 -22.72
C GLU A 485 -11.78 11.83 -23.49
N GLY A 486 -12.32 11.90 -24.70
CA GLY A 486 -12.12 13.03 -25.62
C GLY A 486 -10.66 13.15 -26.05
N ASN A 487 -9.97 14.20 -25.59
CA ASN A 487 -8.54 14.43 -25.83
C ASN A 487 -7.68 14.20 -24.58
N THR A 488 -8.22 13.55 -23.54
CA THR A 488 -7.48 13.26 -22.30
C THR A 488 -7.28 11.77 -22.14
N LEU A 489 -6.02 11.34 -22.06
CA LEU A 489 -5.66 10.00 -21.64
C LEU A 489 -5.52 9.98 -20.12
N THR A 490 -6.20 9.05 -19.46
CA THR A 490 -6.00 8.73 -18.05
C THR A 490 -5.35 7.36 -17.92
N CYS A 491 -4.22 7.27 -17.21
CA CYS A 491 -3.67 6.01 -16.73
C CYS A 491 -4.43 5.61 -15.46
N ASN A 492 -5.37 4.67 -15.55
CA ASN A 492 -6.20 4.22 -14.43
C ASN A 492 -5.40 3.53 -13.32
N LEU A 493 -4.20 3.03 -13.61
CA LEU A 493 -3.34 2.42 -12.60
C LEU A 493 -2.96 3.42 -11.50
N HIS A 494 -2.53 4.61 -11.90
CA HIS A 494 -2.01 5.65 -11.00
C HIS A 494 -2.90 6.90 -10.94
N GLY A 495 -3.92 7.00 -11.79
CA GLY A 495 -4.81 8.16 -11.92
C GLY A 495 -4.17 9.38 -12.60
N TRP A 496 -3.05 9.19 -13.30
CA TRP A 496 -2.34 10.26 -14.01
C TRP A 496 -3.00 10.56 -15.36
N GLN A 497 -2.94 11.81 -15.79
CA GLN A 497 -3.65 12.29 -16.97
C GLN A 497 -2.72 13.06 -17.91
N TRP A 498 -2.96 12.93 -19.22
CA TRP A 498 -2.25 13.63 -20.29
C TRP A 498 -3.22 14.19 -21.31
N ASN A 499 -2.91 15.37 -21.83
CA ASN A 499 -3.59 15.92 -22.99
C ASN A 499 -2.97 15.29 -24.24
N LEU A 500 -3.78 14.59 -25.03
CA LEU A 500 -3.35 13.86 -26.22
C LEU A 500 -3.00 14.78 -27.39
N ASP A 501 -3.54 16.00 -27.46
CA ASP A 501 -3.23 16.95 -28.54
C ASP A 501 -1.78 17.44 -28.51
N ASN A 502 -1.12 17.41 -27.34
CA ASN A 502 0.24 17.93 -27.16
C ASN A 502 1.14 17.09 -26.24
N GLY A 503 0.66 15.96 -25.74
CA GLY A 503 1.39 15.07 -24.85
C GLY A 503 1.62 15.60 -23.44
N ARG A 504 1.10 16.79 -23.10
CA ARG A 504 1.40 17.44 -21.81
C ARG A 504 0.74 16.68 -20.67
N CYS A 505 1.51 16.31 -19.66
CA CYS A 505 0.97 15.79 -18.41
C CYS A 505 0.08 16.85 -17.74
N LEU A 506 -1.15 16.47 -17.44
CA LEU A 506 -2.15 17.28 -16.74
C LEU A 506 -2.07 17.10 -15.22
N THR A 507 -1.45 16.01 -14.77
CA THR A 507 -1.32 15.69 -13.34
C THR A 507 -0.16 16.42 -12.68
N THR A 508 1.01 16.53 -13.33
CA THR A 508 2.16 17.29 -12.82
C THR A 508 2.99 17.88 -13.95
N LYS A 509 3.97 18.73 -13.63
CA LYS A 509 4.93 19.25 -14.62
C LYS A 509 5.98 18.17 -14.91
N GLY A 510 6.24 17.86 -16.18
CA GLY A 510 7.15 16.78 -16.60
C GLY A 510 6.39 15.62 -17.25
N HIS A 511 7.04 14.45 -17.36
CA HIS A 511 6.43 13.18 -17.79
C HIS A 511 5.65 13.29 -19.10
N GLN A 512 6.26 13.91 -20.12
CA GLN A 512 5.58 14.15 -21.39
C GLN A 512 5.26 12.83 -22.07
N LEU A 513 4.01 12.68 -22.51
CA LEU A 513 3.56 11.52 -23.26
C LEU A 513 3.86 11.75 -24.73
N ARG A 514 4.58 10.82 -25.36
CA ARG A 514 4.66 10.73 -26.81
C ARG A 514 3.31 10.22 -27.32
N CYS A 515 2.58 11.09 -28.02
CA CYS A 515 1.32 10.74 -28.64
C CYS A 515 1.10 11.49 -29.96
N GLN A 516 0.38 10.87 -30.89
CA GLN A 516 -0.08 11.48 -32.12
C GLN A 516 -1.45 10.93 -32.52
N LYS A 517 -2.26 11.76 -33.18
CA LYS A 517 -3.58 11.36 -33.66
C LYS A 517 -3.41 10.55 -34.94
N LEU A 518 -4.14 9.42 -35.06
CA LEU A 518 -4.15 8.57 -36.25
C LEU A 518 -5.12 9.08 -37.32
#